data_AF-A0A9D6TMD3-F1
#
_entry.id   AF-A0A9D6TMD3-F1
#
_cell.length_a   1.000
_cell.length_b   1.000
_cell.length_c   1.000
_cell.angle_alpha   90.00
_cell.angle_beta   90.00
_cell.angle_gamma   90.00
#
_symmetry.space_group_name_H-M   'P 1'
#
loop_
_entity.id
_entity.type
_entity.pdbx_description
1 polymer ?
#
loop_
_entity_poly.entity_id
_entity_poly.type
_entity_poly.pdbx_seq_one_letter_code
_entity_poly.pdbx_strand_id
1 'polypeptide(L)'
;MVCTRNRARQPRASRVWQVLHDHADKLPALHPETAAAIAAFLECGDLHAGFTRLLCPDCGHEFLLAFTCKQRGLCASCHQGRTLIGAAFIADELCAAVPHRHVVLTVPRLIRTVFPANRVLLDAGEASPRRRRCRRPPSSRRLPPARPVLPRKNHLPRRHRQRPL
;
A
#
# COMPACT_ATOMS: atom_id res chain seq x y z
N MET A 1 2.24 23.57 -12.10
CA MET A 1 2.17 22.13 -12.42
C MET A 1 1.47 21.44 -11.26
N VAL A 2 0.23 20.98 -11.42
CA VAL A 2 -0.54 20.36 -10.32
C VAL A 2 -0.16 18.87 -10.24
N CYS A 3 0.08 18.36 -9.03
CA CYS A 3 0.27 16.93 -8.81
C CYS A 3 -1.02 16.15 -9.13
N THR A 4 -1.17 15.65 -10.36
CA THR A 4 -2.31 14.83 -10.80
C THR A 4 -2.21 13.35 -10.40
N ARG A 5 -1.19 12.97 -9.63
CA ARG A 5 -0.77 11.57 -9.49
C ARG A 5 -1.67 10.71 -8.59
N ASN A 6 -2.63 11.30 -7.87
CA ASN A 6 -3.55 10.56 -7.01
C ASN A 6 -4.99 10.61 -7.54
N ARG A 7 -5.42 9.57 -8.25
CA ARG A 7 -6.82 9.36 -8.64
C ARG A 7 -7.52 8.56 -7.54
N ALA A 8 -8.53 9.14 -6.90
CA ALA A 8 -9.35 8.42 -5.93
C ALA A 8 -10.00 7.19 -6.59
N ARG A 9 -9.96 6.04 -5.91
CA ARG A 9 -10.64 4.83 -6.38
C ARG A 9 -12.13 4.92 -6.06
N GLN A 10 -12.93 4.22 -6.85
CA GLN A 10 -14.35 3.98 -6.58
C GLN A 10 -14.55 2.50 -6.23
N PRO A 11 -14.30 2.07 -4.98
CA PRO A 11 -14.32 0.65 -4.62
C PRO A 11 -15.70 0.01 -4.83
N ARG A 12 -16.78 0.73 -4.51
CA ARG A 12 -18.17 0.28 -4.65
C ARG A 12 -18.62 0.05 -6.09
N ALA A 13 -17.93 0.66 -7.06
CA ALA A 13 -18.19 0.42 -8.48
C ALA A 13 -17.62 -0.92 -8.97
N SER A 14 -16.72 -1.56 -8.20
CA SER A 14 -16.15 -2.84 -8.62
C SER A 14 -17.14 -3.98 -8.42
N ARG A 15 -17.23 -4.88 -9.42
CA ARG A 15 -18.17 -6.01 -9.38
C ARG A 15 -17.91 -6.96 -8.22
N VAL A 16 -16.64 -7.20 -7.90
CA VAL A 16 -16.23 -8.02 -6.75
C VAL A 16 -16.71 -7.41 -5.44
N TRP A 17 -16.65 -6.09 -5.30
CA TRP A 17 -17.17 -5.41 -4.12
C TRP A 17 -18.69 -5.58 -4.01
N GLN A 18 -19.43 -5.37 -5.10
CA GLN A 18 -20.90 -5.52 -5.12
C GLN A 18 -21.32 -6.94 -4.69
N VAL A 19 -20.74 -7.97 -5.33
CA VAL A 19 -21.04 -9.37 -5.01
C VAL A 19 -20.78 -9.70 -3.54
N LEU A 20 -19.65 -9.25 -3.00
CA LEU A 20 -19.33 -9.51 -1.60
C LEU A 20 -20.19 -8.69 -0.64
N HIS A 21 -20.52 -7.45 -0.98
CA HIS A 21 -21.41 -6.63 -0.17
C HIS A 21 -22.82 -7.22 -0.09
N ASP A 22 -23.36 -7.70 -1.21
CA ASP A 22 -24.74 -8.18 -1.31
C ASP A 22 -24.91 -9.62 -0.82
N HIS A 23 -23.83 -10.41 -0.78
CA HIS A 23 -23.92 -11.86 -0.57
C HIS A 23 -22.94 -12.43 0.46
N ALA A 24 -22.11 -11.63 1.14
CA ALA A 24 -21.18 -12.17 2.14
C ALA A 24 -21.88 -12.97 3.24
N ASP A 25 -23.06 -12.55 3.70
CA ASP A 25 -23.83 -13.23 4.74
C ASP A 25 -24.42 -14.58 4.30
N LYS A 26 -24.48 -14.81 2.98
CA LYS A 26 -24.96 -16.06 2.38
C LYS A 26 -23.84 -17.09 2.20
N LEU A 27 -22.59 -16.70 2.45
CA LEU A 27 -21.47 -17.63 2.33
C LEU A 27 -21.52 -18.65 3.47
N PRO A 28 -21.27 -19.95 3.19
CA PRO A 28 -21.21 -20.97 4.22
C PRO A 28 -20.10 -20.63 5.22
N ALA A 29 -20.21 -21.16 6.46
CA ALA A 29 -19.36 -20.84 7.61
C ALA A 29 -17.89 -20.58 7.23
N LEU A 30 -17.55 -19.30 7.05
CA LEU A 30 -16.22 -18.89 6.65
C LEU A 30 -15.26 -19.01 7.83
N HIS A 31 -14.02 -19.40 7.55
CA HIS A 31 -12.95 -19.28 8.54
C HIS A 31 -12.86 -17.82 9.04
N PRO A 32 -12.62 -17.56 10.34
CA PRO A 32 -12.60 -16.20 10.89
C PRO A 32 -11.66 -15.24 10.15
N GLU A 33 -10.50 -15.73 9.71
CA GLU A 33 -9.55 -14.94 8.91
C GLU A 33 -10.12 -14.51 7.56
N THR A 34 -10.93 -15.36 6.92
CA THR A 34 -11.57 -15.07 5.65
C THR A 34 -12.67 -14.02 5.84
N ALA A 35 -13.49 -14.15 6.87
CA ALA A 35 -14.49 -13.15 7.22
C ALA A 35 -13.85 -11.79 7.50
N ALA A 36 -12.76 -11.75 8.28
CA ALA A 36 -12.00 -10.54 8.56
C ALA A 36 -11.38 -9.93 7.27
N ALA A 37 -10.89 -10.76 6.35
CA ALA A 37 -10.35 -10.30 5.08
C ALA A 37 -11.42 -9.68 4.17
N ILE A 38 -12.63 -10.26 4.13
CA ILE A 38 -13.77 -9.71 3.39
C ILE A 38 -14.23 -8.38 3.99
N ALA A 39 -14.40 -8.31 5.31
CA ALA A 39 -14.75 -7.07 5.99
C ALA A 39 -13.72 -5.95 5.71
N ALA A 40 -12.42 -6.27 5.81
CA ALA A 40 -11.35 -5.32 5.48
C ALA A 40 -11.37 -4.91 4.00
N PHE A 41 -11.73 -5.81 3.08
CA PHE A 41 -11.83 -5.51 1.66
C PHE A 41 -13.00 -4.55 1.35
N LEU A 42 -14.16 -4.74 2.00
CA LEU A 42 -15.33 -3.88 1.78
C LEU A 42 -15.07 -2.42 2.19
N GLU A 43 -14.19 -2.18 3.14
CA GLU A 43 -13.75 -0.84 3.56
C GLU A 43 -12.53 -0.32 2.76
N CYS A 44 -11.96 -1.12 1.87
CA CYS A 44 -10.72 -0.79 1.17
C CYS A 44 -10.93 0.34 0.16
N GLY A 45 -10.16 1.42 0.31
CA GLY A 45 -10.22 2.54 -0.62
C GLY A 45 -11.46 3.41 -0.45
N ASP A 46 -12.29 3.18 0.58
CA ASP A 46 -13.40 4.05 0.93
C ASP A 46 -12.90 5.19 1.82
N LEU A 47 -13.16 6.43 1.41
CA LEU A 47 -12.79 7.62 2.21
C LEU A 47 -13.61 7.70 3.50
N HIS A 48 -14.81 7.14 3.55
CA HIS A 48 -15.63 7.09 4.77
C HIS A 48 -15.04 6.15 5.83
N ALA A 49 -14.30 5.12 5.42
CA ALA A 49 -13.62 4.20 6.34
C ALA A 49 -12.31 4.78 6.92
N GLY A 50 -11.88 5.95 6.41
CA GLY A 50 -10.73 6.70 6.88
C GLY A 50 -9.67 6.92 5.80
N PHE A 51 -8.91 8.00 5.97
CA PHE A 51 -7.90 8.44 5.01
C PHE A 51 -6.72 9.15 5.69
N THR A 52 -5.61 9.22 4.96
CA THR A 52 -4.49 10.11 5.26
C THR A 52 -4.54 11.30 4.32
N ARG A 53 -4.45 12.52 4.86
CA ARG A 53 -4.30 13.73 4.06
C ARG A 53 -2.82 13.95 3.74
N LEU A 54 -2.51 14.13 2.47
CA LEU A 54 -1.16 14.32 1.97
C LEU A 54 -1.07 15.70 1.31
N LEU A 55 -0.01 16.44 1.63
CA LEU A 55 0.30 17.75 1.07
C LEU A 55 1.58 17.62 0.24
N CYS A 56 1.53 18.05 -1.02
CA CYS A 56 2.74 18.16 -1.83
C CYS A 56 3.56 19.37 -1.34
N PRO A 57 4.83 19.20 -0.95
CA PRO A 57 5.66 20.30 -0.48
C PRO A 57 6.02 21.30 -1.59
N ASP A 58 6.01 20.87 -2.85
CA ASP A 58 6.47 21.68 -3.99
C ASP A 58 5.35 22.53 -4.59
N CYS A 59 4.13 22.01 -4.66
CA CYS A 59 2.99 22.71 -5.26
C CYS A 59 1.86 23.06 -4.29
N GLY A 60 1.94 22.63 -3.02
CA GLY A 60 0.91 22.88 -2.00
C GLY A 60 -0.42 22.15 -2.25
N HIS A 61 -0.52 21.30 -3.28
CA HIS A 61 -1.74 20.57 -3.56
C HIS A 61 -1.99 19.48 -2.51
N GLU A 62 -3.22 19.43 -1.99
CA GLU A 62 -3.67 18.42 -1.04
C GLU A 62 -4.43 17.30 -1.73
N PHE A 63 -4.20 16.05 -1.30
CA PHE A 63 -4.98 14.91 -1.74
C PHE A 63 -5.25 13.94 -0.59
N LEU A 64 -6.42 13.30 -0.66
CA LEU A 64 -6.85 12.30 0.30
C LEU A 64 -6.44 10.90 -0.18
N LEU A 65 -5.73 10.16 0.67
CA LEU A 65 -5.36 8.78 0.43
C LEU A 65 -6.15 7.86 1.36
N ALA A 66 -7.15 7.17 0.81
CA ALA A 66 -7.92 6.17 1.54
C ALA A 66 -7.03 5.02 2.05
N PHE A 67 -7.44 4.40 3.16
CA PHE A 67 -6.74 3.23 3.67
C PHE A 67 -6.89 2.00 2.77
N THR A 68 -5.90 1.12 2.85
CA THR A 68 -5.84 -0.12 2.08
C THR A 68 -6.06 -1.31 2.99
N CYS A 69 -6.79 -2.33 2.51
CA CYS A 69 -7.05 -3.55 3.27
C CYS A 69 -5.81 -4.40 3.49
N LYS A 70 -4.79 -4.24 2.62
CA LYS A 70 -3.51 -4.98 2.63
C LYS A 70 -3.66 -6.51 2.50
N GLN A 71 -4.85 -7.01 2.21
CA GLN A 71 -5.15 -8.42 1.98
C GLN A 71 -4.46 -8.96 0.73
N ARG A 72 -4.21 -10.27 0.71
CA ARG A 72 -3.62 -11.00 -0.42
C ARG A 72 -4.73 -11.62 -1.26
N GLY A 73 -4.61 -11.59 -2.59
CA GLY A 73 -5.54 -12.27 -3.53
C GLY A 73 -6.90 -11.59 -3.72
N LEU A 74 -7.58 -11.20 -2.64
CA LEU A 74 -8.95 -10.68 -2.72
C LEU A 74 -9.05 -9.29 -3.37
N CYS A 75 -8.19 -8.37 -2.95
CA CYS A 75 -8.18 -7.01 -3.47
C CYS A 75 -7.15 -6.86 -4.58
N ALA A 76 -7.58 -6.87 -5.85
CA ALA A 76 -6.68 -6.68 -7.00
C ALA A 76 -5.80 -5.42 -6.88
N SER A 77 -6.37 -4.35 -6.34
CA SER A 77 -5.67 -3.08 -6.09
C SER A 77 -4.52 -3.20 -5.08
N CYS A 78 -4.75 -3.84 -3.93
CA CYS A 78 -3.73 -4.02 -2.91
C CYS A 78 -2.74 -5.14 -3.28
N HIS A 79 -3.25 -6.18 -3.95
CA HIS A 79 -2.44 -7.28 -4.43
C HIS A 79 -1.46 -6.80 -5.49
N GLN A 80 -1.91 -6.02 -6.48
CA GLN A 80 -1.03 -5.45 -7.49
C GLN A 80 0.07 -4.57 -6.88
N GLY A 81 -0.29 -3.71 -5.90
CA GLY A 81 0.70 -2.91 -5.19
C GLY A 81 1.74 -3.76 -4.46
N ARG A 82 1.33 -4.89 -3.87
CA ARG A 82 2.23 -5.86 -3.24
C ARG A 82 3.12 -6.55 -4.29
N THR A 83 2.54 -7.01 -5.40
CA THR A 83 3.26 -7.67 -6.49
C THR A 83 4.33 -6.76 -7.08
N LEU A 84 4.03 -5.48 -7.32
CA LEU A 84 5.01 -4.53 -7.84
C LEU A 84 6.18 -4.29 -6.88
N ILE A 85 5.89 -4.17 -5.57
CA ILE A 85 6.94 -4.03 -4.55
C ILE A 85 7.81 -5.29 -4.49
N GLY A 86 7.19 -6.48 -4.52
CA GLY A 86 7.92 -7.74 -4.52
C GLY A 86 8.75 -7.94 -5.79
N ALA A 87 8.21 -7.58 -6.95
CA ALA A 87 8.91 -7.65 -8.22
C ALA A 87 10.14 -6.73 -8.25
N ALA A 88 10.02 -5.50 -7.73
CA ALA A 88 11.16 -4.60 -7.58
C ALA A 88 12.25 -5.21 -6.69
N PHE A 89 11.87 -5.74 -5.51
CA PHE A 89 12.82 -6.42 -4.63
C PHE A 89 13.52 -7.60 -5.32
N ILE A 90 12.78 -8.44 -6.04
CA ILE A 90 13.37 -9.59 -6.76
C ILE A 90 14.34 -9.11 -7.83
N ALA A 91 13.95 -8.10 -8.62
CA ALA A 91 14.79 -7.56 -9.68
C ALA A 91 16.07 -6.89 -9.15
N ASP A 92 15.95 -6.13 -8.05
CA ASP A 92 17.02 -5.29 -7.53
C ASP A 92 17.98 -6.06 -6.60
N GLU A 93 17.47 -7.00 -5.81
CA GLU A 93 18.24 -7.64 -4.71
C GLU A 93 18.53 -9.12 -4.94
N LEU A 94 17.75 -9.83 -5.76
CA LEU A 94 17.86 -11.29 -5.92
C LEU A 94 18.40 -11.71 -7.29
N CYS A 95 17.97 -11.05 -8.36
CA CYS A 95 18.39 -11.36 -9.71
C CYS A 95 19.80 -10.81 -10.00
N ALA A 96 20.60 -11.59 -10.73
CA ALA A 96 21.87 -11.10 -11.27
C ALA A 96 21.61 -10.00 -12.32
N ALA A 97 22.59 -9.13 -12.56
CA ALA A 97 22.48 -8.04 -13.56
C ALA A 97 22.62 -8.55 -15.02
N VAL A 98 21.75 -9.48 -15.42
CA VAL A 98 21.66 -10.03 -16.78
C VAL A 98 20.23 -9.91 -17.32
N PRO A 99 19.99 -9.96 -18.64
CA PRO A 99 18.64 -9.92 -19.18
C PRO A 99 17.84 -11.17 -18.80
N HIS A 100 16.76 -11.00 -18.04
CA HIS A 100 15.83 -12.06 -17.67
C HIS A 100 14.54 -11.92 -18.50
N ARG A 101 14.07 -12.99 -19.14
CA ARG A 101 12.74 -13.01 -19.81
C ARG A 101 11.61 -13.35 -18.85
N HIS A 102 11.85 -14.27 -17.92
CA HIS A 102 10.87 -14.74 -16.95
C HIS A 102 11.61 -15.25 -15.72
N VAL A 103 11.13 -14.91 -14.52
CA VAL A 103 11.64 -15.38 -13.24
C VAL A 103 10.50 -16.08 -12.51
N VAL A 104 10.70 -17.35 -12.16
CA VAL A 104 9.72 -18.16 -11.41
C VAL A 104 10.31 -18.51 -10.06
N LEU A 105 9.64 -18.08 -8.98
CA LEU A 105 9.99 -18.46 -7.62
C LEU A 105 9.19 -19.71 -7.23
N THR A 106 9.90 -20.80 -6.99
CA THR A 106 9.27 -22.07 -6.57
C THR A 106 9.60 -22.39 -5.12
N VAL A 107 8.61 -22.90 -4.38
CA VAL A 107 8.81 -23.43 -3.04
C VAL A 107 9.25 -24.91 -3.13
N PRO A 108 10.43 -25.29 -2.61
CA PRO A 108 10.88 -26.68 -2.56
C PRO A 108 9.88 -27.58 -1.84
N ARG A 109 9.69 -28.82 -2.33
CA ARG A 109 8.71 -29.78 -1.79
C ARG A 109 8.82 -29.98 -0.29
N LEU A 110 10.05 -30.06 0.23
CA LEU A 110 10.35 -30.31 1.64
C LEU A 110 9.75 -29.27 2.60
N ILE A 111 9.60 -28.03 2.16
CA ILE A 111 9.12 -26.92 3.01
C ILE A 111 7.70 -26.46 2.66
N ARG A 112 7.02 -27.08 1.68
CA ARG A 112 5.67 -26.66 1.26
C ARG A 112 4.63 -26.77 2.38
N THR A 113 4.81 -27.72 3.29
CA THR A 113 3.90 -27.95 4.43
C THR A 113 4.11 -26.92 5.56
N VAL A 114 5.27 -26.26 5.60
CA VAL A 114 5.61 -25.28 6.65
C VAL A 114 4.84 -23.97 6.48
N PHE A 115 4.64 -23.51 5.25
CA PHE A 115 3.95 -22.22 4.98
C PHE A 115 2.46 -22.20 5.35
N PRO A 116 1.66 -23.25 5.07
CA PRO A 116 0.29 -23.35 5.56
C PRO A 116 0.21 -23.35 7.09
N ALA A 117 1.11 -24.07 7.75
CA ALA A 117 1.15 -24.18 9.21
C ALA A 117 1.61 -22.88 9.89
N ASN A 118 2.51 -22.12 9.24
CA ASN A 118 3.05 -20.88 9.79
C ASN A 118 2.99 -19.74 8.76
N ARG A 119 1.80 -19.13 8.66
CA ARG A 119 1.53 -18.04 7.72
C ARG A 119 2.41 -16.81 7.92
N VAL A 120 2.97 -16.60 9.13
CA VAL A 120 3.87 -15.48 9.43
C VAL A 120 5.14 -15.53 8.58
N LEU A 121 5.59 -16.73 8.19
CA LEU A 121 6.75 -16.90 7.32
C LEU A 121 6.52 -16.32 5.91
N LEU A 122 5.27 -16.21 5.45
CA LEU A 122 4.94 -15.55 4.19
C LEU A 122 5.01 -14.01 4.29
N ASP A 123 4.84 -13.47 5.50
CA ASP A 123 4.90 -12.02 5.77
C ASP A 123 6.33 -11.55 6.08
N ALA A 124 7.25 -12.46 6.45
CA ALA A 124 8.63 -12.15 6.83
C ALA A 124 9.47 -11.55 5.68
N GLY A 125 9.22 -11.95 4.43
CA GLY A 125 9.90 -11.39 3.25
C GLY A 125 9.43 -9.99 2.84
N GLU A 126 8.49 -9.37 3.58
CA GLU A 126 7.72 -8.21 3.11
C GLU A 126 7.84 -6.97 4.00
N ALA A 127 8.99 -6.84 4.66
CA ALA A 127 9.36 -5.64 5.40
C ALA A 127 9.67 -4.45 4.46
N SER A 128 8.78 -4.12 3.52
CA SER A 128 8.89 -2.85 2.79
C SER A 128 8.65 -1.70 3.78
N PRO A 129 9.62 -0.78 3.98
CA PRO A 129 9.50 0.34 4.90
C PRO A 129 8.26 1.22 4.63
N ARG A 130 7.77 1.22 3.38
CA ARG A 130 6.60 2.00 2.95
C ARG A 130 5.27 1.52 3.56
N ARG A 131 5.18 0.27 4.04
CA ARG A 131 3.95 -0.26 4.68
C ARG A 131 3.66 0.35 6.06
N ARG A 132 4.68 0.92 6.74
CA ARG A 132 4.55 1.46 8.10
C ARG A 132 3.84 2.82 8.14
N ARG A 133 3.91 3.63 7.07
CA ARG A 133 3.43 5.02 7.08
C ARG A 133 1.91 5.17 7.00
N CYS A 134 1.20 4.18 6.46
CA CYS A 134 -0.26 4.23 6.27
C CYS A 134 -0.92 2.98 6.86
N ARG A 135 -0.57 2.60 8.09
CA ARG A 135 -1.41 1.64 8.85
C ARG A 135 -2.60 2.42 9.39
N ARG A 136 -3.80 1.87 9.19
CA ARG A 136 -5.00 2.36 9.86
C ARG A 136 -4.72 2.38 11.36
N PRO A 137 -4.84 3.54 12.04
CA PRO A 137 -4.73 3.56 13.49
C PRO A 137 -5.88 2.74 14.10
N PRO A 138 -5.70 2.15 15.30
CA PRO A 138 -6.85 1.64 16.04
C PRO A 138 -7.88 2.76 16.21
N SER A 139 -9.17 2.44 16.07
CA SER A 139 -10.32 3.34 15.90
C SER A 139 -10.49 4.45 16.95
N SER A 140 -9.69 4.49 18.01
CA SER A 140 -9.81 5.41 19.14
C SER A 140 -8.95 6.68 19.05
N ARG A 141 -8.06 6.85 18.06
CA ARG A 141 -7.24 8.07 17.94
C ARG A 141 -7.90 9.11 17.04
N ARG A 142 -8.51 10.12 17.67
CA ARG A 142 -8.85 11.40 17.02
C ARG A 142 -7.64 11.94 16.27
N LEU A 143 -7.83 12.33 15.01
CA LEU A 143 -6.81 13.01 14.23
C LEU A 143 -6.40 14.29 14.99
N PRO A 144 -5.09 14.53 15.24
CA PRO A 144 -4.67 15.82 15.74
C PRO A 144 -5.02 16.92 14.73
N PRO A 145 -5.37 18.14 15.18
CA PRO A 145 -5.61 19.25 14.28
C PRO A 145 -4.38 19.50 13.42
N ALA A 146 -4.61 19.92 12.17
CA ALA A 146 -3.54 20.24 11.23
C ALA A 146 -2.59 21.25 11.88
N ARG A 147 -1.32 20.88 12.06
CA ARG A 147 -0.29 21.84 12.48
C ARG A 147 -0.10 22.84 11.34
N PRO A 148 -0.10 24.15 11.60
CA PRO A 148 0.22 25.13 10.58
C PRO A 148 1.64 24.88 10.07
N VAL A 149 1.77 24.79 8.74
CA VAL A 149 3.07 24.66 8.07
C VAL A 149 3.76 26.01 8.16
N LEU A 150 4.70 26.16 9.09
CA LEU A 150 5.57 27.33 9.13
C LEU A 150 6.39 27.36 7.83
N PRO A 151 6.47 28.51 7.14
CA PRO A 151 7.26 28.63 5.92
C PRO A 151 8.72 28.31 6.23
N ARG A 152 9.31 27.39 5.43
CA ARG A 152 10.75 27.11 5.49
C ARG A 152 11.50 28.40 5.20
N LYS A 153 12.35 28.83 6.15
CA LYS A 153 13.33 29.89 5.89
C LYS A 153 14.23 29.41 4.75
N ASN A 154 14.11 30.01 3.58
CA ASN A 154 15.00 29.75 2.46
C ASN A 154 16.41 30.19 2.86
N HIS A 155 17.31 29.23 3.06
CA HIS A 155 18.74 29.53 3.04
C HIS A 155 19.10 29.97 1.62
N LEU A 156 19.46 31.24 1.45
CA LEU A 156 20.00 31.74 0.19
C LEU A 156 21.22 30.89 -0.22
N PRO A 157 21.35 30.50 -1.51
CA PRO A 157 22.54 29.81 -1.97
C PRO A 157 23.76 30.74 -1.89
N ARG A 158 24.85 30.25 -1.27
CA ARG A 158 26.14 30.94 -1.26
C ARG A 158 26.59 31.15 -2.71
N ARG A 159 26.76 32.40 -3.13
CA ARG A 159 27.27 32.76 -4.45
C ARG A 159 28.69 32.19 -4.61
N HIS A 160 28.86 31.21 -5.50
CA HIS A 160 30.16 30.80 -5.98
C HIS A 160 30.76 31.94 -6.80
N ARG A 161 31.84 32.56 -6.30
CA ARG A 161 32.70 33.45 -7.09
C ARG A 161 33.42 32.58 -8.13
N GLN A 162 33.11 32.77 -9.41
CA GLN A 162 33.89 32.23 -10.51
C GLN A 162 35.28 32.90 -10.49
N ARG A 163 36.35 32.11 -10.49
CA ARG A 163 37.73 32.58 -10.74
C ARG A 163 37.91 32.74 -12.25
N PRO A 164 38.53 33.84 -12.74
CA PRO A 164 38.99 33.90 -14.13
C PRO A 164 40.24 33.03 -14.33
N LEU A 165 40.43 32.65 -15.60
CA LEU A 165 41.42 31.70 -16.15
C LEU A 165 42.87 31.97 -15.70
#